data_AF-A0A2W6DMW2-F1
#
_entry.id   AF-A0A2W6DMW2-F1
#
_cell.length_a   1.000
_cell.length_b   1.000
_cell.length_c   1.000
_cell.angle_alpha   90.00
_cell.angle_beta   90.00
_cell.angle_gamma   90.00
#
_symmetry.space_group_name_H-M   'P 1'
#
loop_
_entity.id
_entity.type
_entity.pdbx_description
1 polymer ?
#
loop_
_entity_poly.entity_id
_entity_poly.type
_entity_poly.pdbx_seq_one_letter_code
_entity_poly.pdbx_strand_id
1 'polypeptide(L)' 'MSAQAVLELLDVIIETGADPWVDGGRGVDALLEEQTRSHSDLDLTAKDRSDVVALVGRFGLHLPAAYEPLR' A
#
# COMPACT_ATOMS: atom_id res chain seq x y z
N MET A 1 -1.94 -8.72 -9.44
CA MET A 1 -0.93 -8.90 -8.38
C MET A 1 -1.39 -10.03 -7.45
N SER A 2 -0.50 -10.95 -7.05
CA SER A 2 -0.86 -12.07 -6.16
C SER A 2 -1.11 -11.58 -4.72
N ALA A 3 -1.86 -12.34 -3.93
CA ALA A 3 -2.03 -12.05 -2.49
C ALA A 3 -0.68 -12.08 -1.75
N GLN A 4 0.19 -13.02 -2.10
CA GLN A 4 1.53 -13.13 -1.54
C GLN A 4 2.37 -11.85 -1.78
N ALA A 5 2.35 -11.32 -3.00
CA ALA A 5 3.08 -10.08 -3.30
C ALA A 5 2.52 -8.87 -2.53
N VAL A 6 1.23 -8.89 -2.18
CA VAL A 6 0.63 -7.82 -1.34
C VAL A 6 1.13 -7.92 0.08
N LEU A 7 1.13 -9.12 0.66
CA LEU A 7 1.62 -9.34 2.02
C LEU A 7 3.11 -8.94 2.13
N GLU A 8 3.94 -9.37 1.18
CA GLU A 8 5.35 -8.98 1.12
C GLU A 8 5.54 -7.46 1.03
N LEU A 9 4.67 -6.76 0.28
CA LEU A 9 4.72 -5.31 0.18
C LEU A 9 4.29 -4.63 1.48
N LEU A 10 3.25 -5.13 2.15
CA LEU A 10 2.78 -4.61 3.44
C LEU A 10 3.82 -4.81 4.54
N ASP A 11 4.48 -5.97 4.58
CA ASP A 11 5.57 -6.24 5.51
C ASP A 11 6.70 -5.22 5.34
N VAL A 12 7.10 -4.95 4.09
CA VAL A 12 8.12 -3.93 3.79
C VAL A 12 7.70 -2.54 4.25
N ILE A 13 6.43 -2.16 4.10
CA ILE A 13 5.93 -0.86 4.56
C ILE A 13 5.97 -0.81 6.10
N ILE A 14 5.50 -1.85 6.78
CA ILE A 14 5.50 -1.94 8.25
C ILE A 14 6.93 -1.89 8.82
N GLU A 15 7.90 -2.53 8.17
CA GLU A 15 9.32 -2.50 8.56
C GLU A 15 9.91 -1.08 8.58
N THR A 16 9.32 -0.12 7.86
CA THR A 16 9.75 1.28 7.90
C THR A 16 9.18 2.07 9.08
N GLY A 17 8.31 1.46 9.90
CA GLY A 17 7.59 2.10 11.00
C GLY A 17 6.29 2.77 10.56
N ALA A 18 5.81 2.51 9.35
CA ALA A 18 4.51 2.93 8.86
C ALA A 18 3.40 1.95 9.31
N ASP A 19 2.14 2.40 9.26
CA ASP A 19 0.96 1.63 9.67
C ASP A 19 -0.07 1.60 8.52
N PRO A 20 0.15 0.76 7.49
CA PRO A 20 -0.61 0.83 6.26
C PRO A 20 -2.03 0.29 6.42
N TRP A 21 -2.99 1.01 5.82
CA TRP A 21 -4.37 0.54 5.70
C TRP A 21 -4.67 0.13 4.26
N VAL A 22 -5.10 -1.13 4.08
CA VAL A 22 -5.53 -1.65 2.78
C VAL A 22 -6.93 -1.13 2.46
N ASP A 23 -7.07 -0.48 1.32
CA ASP A 23 -8.34 0.08 0.83
C ASP A 23 -8.87 -0.70 -0.40
N GLY A 24 -10.00 -0.25 -0.93
CA GLY A 24 -10.56 -0.69 -2.19
C GLY A 24 -10.97 -2.15 -2.19
N GLY A 25 -10.82 -2.80 -3.35
CA GLY A 25 -11.24 -4.18 -3.54
C GLY A 25 -10.51 -5.18 -2.64
N ARG A 26 -9.24 -4.90 -2.33
CA ARG A 26 -8.44 -5.77 -1.45
C ARG A 26 -8.81 -5.62 0.01
N GLY A 27 -9.19 -4.42 0.45
CA GLY A 27 -9.70 -4.22 1.81
C GLY A 27 -11.00 -5.00 2.03
N VAL A 28 -11.89 -5.00 1.04
CA VAL A 28 -13.12 -5.82 1.07
C VAL A 28 -12.80 -7.31 1.19
N ASP A 29 -11.95 -7.84 0.30
CA ASP A 29 -11.59 -9.26 0.31
C ASP A 29 -10.84 -9.67 1.60
N ALA A 30 -10.03 -8.77 2.17
CA ALA A 30 -9.38 -9.00 3.46
C ALA A 30 -10.39 -9.11 4.61
N LEU A 31 -11.43 -8.27 4.63
CA LEU A 31 -12.52 -8.33 5.61
C LEU A 31 -13.39 -9.58 5.45
N LEU A 32 -13.50 -10.11 4.24
CA LEU A 32 -14.24 -11.34 3.94
C LEU A 32 -13.41 -12.60 4.22
N GLU A 33 -12.10 -12.47 4.51
CA GLU A 33 -11.14 -13.57 4.60
C GLU A 33 -11.09 -14.45 3.33
N GLU A 34 -11.55 -13.92 2.20
CA GLU A 34 -11.68 -14.63 0.93
C GLU A 34 -11.34 -13.69 -0.23
N GLN A 35 -10.45 -14.14 -1.11
CA GLN A 35 -10.19 -13.43 -2.36
C GLN A 35 -11.30 -13.73 -3.37
N THR A 36 -12.28 -12.84 -3.50
CA THR A 36 -13.48 -13.02 -4.33
C THR A 36 -13.24 -12.78 -5.81
N ARG A 37 -12.14 -12.08 -6.17
CA ARG A 37 -11.76 -11.78 -7.55
C ARG A 37 -10.26 -11.52 -7.72
N SER A 38 -9.82 -11.46 -8.97
CA SER A 38 -8.46 -10.96 -9.28
C SER A 38 -8.37 -9.45 -9.06
N HIS A 39 -7.25 -9.01 -8.46
CA HIS A 39 -6.91 -7.60 -8.28
C HIS A 39 -5.58 -7.29 -8.97
N SER A 40 -5.53 -6.25 -9.78
CA SER A 40 -4.33 -5.82 -10.52
C SER A 40 -3.43 -4.90 -9.72
N ASP A 41 -4.00 -4.25 -8.72
CA ASP A 41 -3.47 -3.13 -7.92
C ASP A 41 -3.46 -3.48 -6.44
N LEU A 42 -2.94 -2.57 -5.62
CA LEU A 42 -3.11 -2.49 -4.17
C LEU A 42 -3.39 -1.02 -3.86
N ASP A 43 -4.55 -0.74 -3.26
CA ASP A 43 -4.90 0.60 -2.80
C ASP A 43 -4.50 0.74 -1.33
N LEU A 44 -3.75 1.80 -1.04
CA LEU A 44 -3.50 2.29 0.33
C LEU A 44 -4.28 3.59 0.51
N THR A 45 -4.65 3.93 1.74
CA THR A 45 -5.51 5.11 1.94
C THR A 45 -4.77 6.40 1.59
N ALA A 46 -5.52 7.38 1.06
CA ALA A 46 -4.95 8.68 0.66
C ALA A 46 -4.39 9.51 1.84
N LYS A 47 -4.58 9.06 3.09
CA LYS A 47 -3.99 9.70 4.27
C LYS A 47 -2.55 9.24 4.53
N ASP A 48 -2.10 8.18 3.86
CA ASP A 48 -0.88 7.48 4.26
C ASP A 48 0.34 7.94 3.46
N ARG A 49 0.65 9.23 3.58
CA ARG A 49 1.90 9.80 3.04
C ARG A 49 3.13 9.06 3.58
N SER A 50 3.08 8.58 4.82
CA SER A 50 4.12 7.74 5.43
C SER A 50 4.47 6.54 4.56
N ASP A 51 3.45 5.86 4.04
CA ASP A 51 3.61 4.60 3.31
C ASP A 51 4.23 4.86 1.95
N VAL A 52 3.77 5.90 1.25
CA VAL A 52 4.35 6.29 -0.04
C VAL A 52 5.79 6.76 0.13
N VAL A 53 6.09 7.53 1.18
CA VAL A 53 7.47 7.95 1.50
C VAL A 53 8.35 6.75 1.86
N ALA A 54 7.82 5.78 2.60
CA ALA A 54 8.51 4.54 2.93
C ALA A 54 8.86 3.73 1.67
N LEU A 55 7.91 3.53 0.77
CA LEU A 55 8.13 2.85 -0.51
C LEU A 55 9.17 3.57 -1.36
N VAL A 56 9.07 4.90 -1.47
CA VAL A 56 10.05 5.74 -2.17
C VAL A 56 11.45 5.57 -1.58
N GLY A 57 11.58 5.66 -0.25
CA GLY A 57 12.87 5.52 0.43
C GLY A 57 13.47 4.12 0.29
N ARG A 58 12.64 3.08 0.34
CA ARG A 58 13.09 1.68 0.29
C ARG A 58 13.49 1.23 -1.11
N PHE A 59 12.71 1.61 -2.12
CA PHE A 59 12.84 1.09 -3.49
C PHE A 59 13.42 2.10 -4.48
N GLY A 60 13.68 3.34 -4.06
CA GLY A 60 14.21 4.38 -4.94
C GLY A 60 13.19 4.86 -5.99
N LEU A 61 11.89 4.82 -5.67
CA LEU A 61 10.81 5.26 -6.55
C LEU A 61 10.69 6.79 -6.57
N HIS A 62 10.00 7.33 -7.57
CA HIS A 62 9.62 8.75 -7.56
C HIS A 62 8.37 8.97 -6.72
N LEU A 63 8.40 9.97 -5.84
CA LEU A 63 7.24 10.40 -5.09
C LEU A 63 6.22 11.05 -6.06
N PRO A 64 4.98 10.56 -6.14
CA PRO A 64 3.97 11.20 -6.99
C PRO A 64 3.65 12.61 -6.46
N ALA A 65 3.36 13.55 -7.37
CA ALA A 65 3.09 14.95 -7.02
C ALA A 65 1.99 15.13 -5.96
N ALA A 66 1.00 14.23 -5.91
CA ALA A 66 -0.06 14.25 -4.90
C ALA A 66 0.44 14.04 -3.46
N TYR A 67 1.66 13.54 -3.27
CA TYR A 67 2.29 13.26 -1.98
C TYR A 67 3.48 14.18 -1.66
N GLU A 68 3.81 15.13 -2.56
CA GLU A 68 4.78 16.18 -2.27
C GLU A 68 4.24 17.12 -1.17
N PRO A 69 5.09 17.64 -0.27
CA PRO A 69 4.65 18.63 0.71
C PRO A 69 4.08 19.86 -0.01
N LEU A 70 2.89 20.31 0.41
CA LEU A 70 2.37 21.62 0.01
C LEU A 70 3.39 22.68 0.50
N ARG A 71 3.93 23.45 -0.45
CA ARG A 71 4.88 24.53 -0.17
C ARG A 71 4.23 25.68 0.59
#